data_AF-A0A973NZ71-F1
#
_entry.id   AF-A0A973NZ71-F1
#
_cell.length_a   1.000
_cell.length_b   1.000
_cell.length_c   1.000
_cell.angle_alpha   90.00
_cell.angle_beta   90.00
_cell.angle_gamma   90.00
#
_symmetry.space_group_name_H-M   'P 1'
#
loop_
_entity.id
_entity.type
_entity.pdbx_description
1 polymer ?
#
loop_
_entity_poly.entity_id
_entity_poly.type
_entity_poly.pdbx_seq_one_letter_code
_entity_poly.pdbx_strand_id
1 'polypeptide(L)' 'MNAAAGPLADDEWYLSALAVAAGVGRGTIMTSLQRGELTARREARHPHRWIIKADQDQLQELRERSQAPRRRAPSALRPR' A
#
# COMPACT_ATOMS: atom_id res chain seq x y z
N MET A 1 -10.29 -15.84 -18.73
CA MET A 1 -8.85 -15.52 -18.90
C MET A 1 -8.42 -14.66 -17.72
N ASN A 2 -7.59 -15.23 -16.84
CA ASN A 2 -7.18 -14.68 -15.54
C ASN A 2 -6.32 -13.43 -15.71
N ALA A 3 -6.84 -12.27 -15.29
CA ALA A 3 -6.05 -11.04 -15.27
C ALA A 3 -5.06 -11.06 -14.09
N ALA A 4 -3.87 -11.58 -14.39
CA ALA A 4 -2.57 -11.33 -13.76
C ALA A 4 -2.54 -11.27 -12.22
N ALA A 5 -2.33 -12.43 -11.61
CA ALA A 5 -1.85 -12.58 -10.24
C ALA A 5 -0.32 -12.44 -10.15
N GLY A 6 0.25 -11.47 -10.88
CA GLY A 6 1.68 -11.19 -10.94
C GLY A 6 1.95 -9.72 -11.27
N PRO A 7 3.16 -9.21 -10.95
CA PRO A 7 3.55 -7.82 -11.25
C PRO A 7 3.39 -7.53 -12.76
N LEU A 8 2.83 -6.37 -13.09
CA LEU A 8 2.60 -5.97 -14.49
C LEU A 8 3.91 -5.56 -15.19
N ALA A 9 4.88 -5.10 -14.39
CA ALA A 9 6.27 -4.75 -14.70
C ALA A 9 7.08 -4.79 -13.39
N ASP A 10 8.42 -4.70 -13.44
CA ASP A 10 9.26 -4.45 -12.25
C ASP A 10 8.67 -3.26 -11.48
N ASP A 11 8.37 -3.49 -10.20
CA ASP A 11 7.83 -2.51 -9.25
C ASP A 11 6.39 -2.01 -9.49
N GLU A 12 5.60 -2.59 -10.40
CA GLU A 12 4.21 -2.23 -10.62
C GLU A 12 3.19 -3.24 -10.07
N TRP A 13 2.28 -2.75 -9.23
CA TRP A 13 1.30 -3.56 -8.51
C TRP A 13 -0.12 -3.01 -8.66
N TYR A 14 -1.11 -3.88 -8.86
CA TYR A 14 -2.49 -3.46 -8.64
C TYR A 14 -2.72 -3.11 -7.17
N LEU A 15 -3.54 -2.10 -6.90
CA LEU A 15 -3.88 -1.68 -5.52
C LEU A 15 -4.28 -2.87 -4.61
N SER A 16 -5.10 -3.79 -5.13
CA SER A 16 -5.53 -4.98 -4.38
C SER A 16 -4.40 -5.98 -4.14
N ALA A 17 -3.51 -6.18 -5.12
CA ALA A 17 -2.38 -7.08 -5.00
C ALA A 17 -1.32 -6.52 -4.03
N LEU A 18 -1.04 -5.21 -4.11
CA LEU A 18 -0.15 -4.52 -3.20
C LEU A 18 -0.65 -4.59 -1.75
N ALA A 19 -1.96 -4.39 -1.53
CA ALA A 19 -2.56 -4.51 -0.21
C ALA A 19 -2.32 -5.90 0.41
N VAL A 20 -2.51 -6.96 -0.37
CA VAL A 20 -2.27 -8.33 0.08
C VAL A 20 -0.77 -8.58 0.29
N ALA A 21 0.09 -8.16 -0.64
CA ALA A 21 1.53 -8.37 -0.56
C ALA A 21 2.17 -7.61 0.61
N ALA A 22 1.73 -6.39 0.88
CA ALA A 22 2.21 -5.57 1.99
C ALA A 22 1.50 -5.89 3.32
N GLY A 23 0.41 -6.66 3.29
CA GLY A 23 -0.43 -6.92 4.47
C GLY A 23 -1.14 -5.66 5.01
N VAL A 24 -1.28 -4.61 4.19
CA VAL A 24 -1.93 -3.34 4.58
C VAL A 24 -3.32 -3.19 3.97
N GLY A 25 -4.14 -2.36 4.61
CA GLY A 25 -5.41 -1.92 4.03
C GLY A 25 -5.21 -0.94 2.86
N ARG A 26 -6.18 -0.94 1.93
CA ARG A 26 -6.24 0.00 0.79
C ARG A 26 -6.14 1.48 1.21
N GLY A 27 -6.69 1.83 2.38
CA GLY A 27 -6.62 3.18 2.93
C GLY A 27 -5.19 3.61 3.31
N THR A 28 -4.36 2.69 3.81
CA THR A 28 -2.95 2.96 4.08
C THR A 28 -2.20 3.30 2.80
N ILE A 29 -2.43 2.51 1.73
CA ILE A 29 -1.83 2.77 0.41
C ILE A 29 -2.27 4.13 -0.12
N MET A 30 -3.57 4.45 -0.06
CA MET A 30 -4.07 5.77 -0.47
C MET A 30 -3.46 6.93 0.32
N THR A 31 -3.18 6.73 1.62
CA THR A 31 -2.53 7.74 2.46
C THR A 31 -1.09 7.96 2.03
N SER A 32 -0.34 6.89 1.72
CA SER A 32 1.03 7.00 1.18
C SER A 32 1.06 7.63 -0.21
N LEU A 33 0.05 7.38 -1.06
CA LEU A 33 -0.11 8.10 -2.33
C LEU A 33 -0.34 9.60 -2.13
N GLN A 34 -1.19 9.99 -1.18
CA GLN A 34 -1.41 11.40 -0.85
C GLN A 34 -0.17 12.09 -0.27
N ARG A 35 0.68 11.33 0.43
CA ARG A 35 1.97 11.81 0.95
C ARG A 35 3.07 11.88 -0.11
N GLY A 36 2.84 11.33 -1.31
CA GLY A 36 3.86 11.25 -2.35
C GLY A 36 4.95 10.20 -2.09
N GLU A 37 4.73 9.30 -1.13
CA GLU A 37 5.65 8.19 -0.84
C GLU A 37 5.55 7.08 -1.89
N LEU A 38 4.40 7.00 -2.56
CA LEU A 38 4.13 6.04 -3.63
C LEU A 38 3.64 6.78 -4.86
N THR A 39 3.90 6.19 -6.03
CA THR A 39 3.33 6.69 -7.29
C THR A 39 2.16 5.80 -7.70
N ALA A 40 1.05 6.40 -8.14
CA ALA A 40 -0.04 5.65 -8.75
C ALA A 40 -0.35 6.20 -10.13
N ARG A 41 -0.67 5.29 -11.05
CA ARG A 41 -1.27 5.62 -12.34
C ARG A 41 -2.61 4.90 -12.47
N ARG A 42 -3.59 5.62 -12.99
CA ARG A 42 -4.87 5.02 -13.38
C ARG A 42 -4.70 4.39 -14.75
N GLU A 43 -5.03 3.10 -14.86
CA GLU A 43 -5.02 2.41 -16.14
C GLU A 43 -6.03 3.08 -17.10
N ALA A 44 -5.55 3.37 -18.32
CA ALA A 44 -6.39 3.97 -19.36
C ALA A 44 -7.46 3.00 -19.86
N ARG A 45 -7.18 1.70 -19.79
CA ARG A 45 -8.08 0.64 -20.25
C ARG A 45 -9.15 0.35 -19.20
N HIS A 46 -10.40 0.23 -19.64
CA HIS A 46 -11.48 -0.26 -18.79
C HIS A 46 -11.10 -1.64 -18.23
N PRO A 47 -11.21 -1.91 -16.93
CA PRO A 47 -12.04 -1.21 -15.92
C PRO A 47 -11.32 -0.15 -15.05
N HIS A 48 -10.36 0.61 -15.58
CA HIS A 48 -9.70 1.74 -14.90
C HIS A 48 -9.09 1.37 -13.55
N ARG A 49 -8.26 0.32 -13.55
CA ARG A 49 -7.61 -0.14 -12.33
C ARG A 49 -6.50 0.83 -11.90
N TRP A 50 -6.31 0.96 -10.59
CA TRP A 50 -5.18 1.68 -10.04
C TRP A 50 -3.95 0.77 -10.03
N ILE A 51 -2.90 1.22 -10.71
CA ILE A 51 -1.59 0.60 -10.73
C ILE A 51 -0.69 1.47 -9.87
N ILE A 52 -0.15 0.88 -8.82
CA ILE A 52 0.76 1.50 -7.87
C ILE A 52 2.17 1.09 -8.27
N LYS A 53 3.05 2.07 -8.46
CA LYS A 53 4.47 1.82 -8.58
C LYS A 53 5.07 1.87 -7.17
N ALA A 54 5.58 0.74 -6.73
CA ALA A 54 6.19 0.53 -5.44
C ALA A 54 7.40 -0.39 -5.60
N ASP A 55 8.59 0.17 -5.39
CA ASP A 55 9.83 -0.59 -5.43
C ASP A 55 9.93 -1.53 -4.22
N GLN A 56 10.82 -2.51 -4.27
CA GLN A 56 10.97 -3.50 -3.20
C GLN A 56 11.31 -2.87 -1.83
N ASP A 57 12.06 -1.77 -1.82
CA ASP A 57 12.38 -0.99 -0.62
C ASP A 57 11.14 -0.32 -0.02
N GLN A 58 10.30 0.28 -0.88
CA GLN A 58 9.03 0.89 -0.47
C GLN A 58 8.04 -0.16 0.03
N LEU A 59 8.04 -1.36 -0.56
CA LEU A 59 7.22 -2.48 -0.09
C LEU A 59 7.66 -2.96 1.31
N GLN A 60 8.98 -3.04 1.55
CA GLN A 60 9.54 -3.32 2.86
C GLN A 60 9.14 -2.23 3.86
N GLU A 61 9.29 -0.95 3.52
CA GLU A 61 8.93 0.15 4.41
C GLU A 61 7.43 0.15 4.74
N LEU A 62 6.56 -0.15 3.76
CA LEU A 62 5.12 -0.31 4.00
C LEU A 62 4.82 -1.48 4.94
N ARG A 63 5.51 -2.61 4.77
CA ARG A 63 5.37 -3.77 5.66
C ARG A 63 5.85 -3.44 7.07
N GLU A 64 7.00 -2.81 7.20
CA GLU A 64 7.57 -2.38 8.48
C GLU A 64 6.66 -1.38 9.17
N ARG A 65 6.12 -0.36 8.47
CA ARG A 65 5.15 0.58 9.02
C ARG A 65 3.83 -0.09 9.43
N SER A 66 3.44 -1.16 8.74
CA SER A 66 2.24 -1.93 9.09
C SER A 66 2.44 -2.84 10.30
N GLN A 67 3.63 -3.44 10.41
CA GLN A 67 4.00 -4.32 11.52
C GLN A 67 4.46 -3.53 12.74
N ALA A 68 4.97 -2.31 12.54
CA ALA A 68 5.18 -1.35 13.60
C ALA A 68 3.85 -1.23 14.34
N PRO A 69 3.82 -1.50 15.66
CA PRO A 69 2.60 -1.40 16.41
C PRO A 69 2.08 0.00 16.18
N ARG A 70 0.94 0.09 15.47
CA ARG A 70 0.20 1.33 15.31
C ARG A 70 0.06 1.83 16.72
N ARG A 71 0.85 2.84 17.09
CA ARG A 71 0.91 3.37 18.44
C ARG A 71 -0.46 4.01 18.63
N ARG A 72 -1.47 3.19 18.95
CA ARG A 72 -2.42 3.52 19.99
C ARG A 72 -1.48 3.95 21.09
N ALA A 73 -1.36 5.26 21.26
CA ALA A 73 -0.95 5.77 22.54
C ALA A 73 -1.72 4.91 23.54
N PRO A 74 -1.05 4.22 24.49
CA PRO A 74 -1.82 3.78 25.62
C PRO A 74 -2.51 5.07 26.08
N SER A 75 -3.84 5.04 26.17
CA SER A 75 -4.53 5.85 27.17
C SER A 75 -4.01 5.36 28.53
N ALA A 76 -2.72 5.57 28.80
CA ALA A 76 -2.12 5.51 30.10
C ALA A 76 -2.62 6.79 30.74
N LEU A 77 -3.77 6.64 31.40
CA LEU A 77 -3.89 6.98 32.80
C LEU A 77 -3.10 8.25 33.13
N ARG A 78 -3.73 9.42 33.00
CA ARG A 78 -3.28 10.59 33.74
C ARG A 78 -3.58 10.30 35.22
N PRO A 79 -2.58 10.21 36.11
CA PRO A 79 -2.83 10.36 37.53
C PRO A 79 -2.67 11.85 37.86
N ARG A 80 -3.74 12.49 38.33
CA ARG A 80 -3.67 13.50 39.39
C ARG A 80 -4.96 13.43 40.19
#